data_AF-A0A6M0A8L7-F1
#
_entry.id   AF-A0A6M0A8L7-F1
#
_cell.length_a   1.000
_cell.length_b   1.000
_cell.length_c   1.000
_cell.angle_alpha   90.00
_cell.angle_beta   90.00
_cell.angle_gamma   90.00
#
_symmetry.space_group_name_H-M   'P 1'
#
loop_
_entity.id
_entity.type
_entity.pdbx_description
1 polymer ?
#
loop_
_entity_poly.entity_id
_entity_poly.type
_entity_poly.pdbx_seq_one_letter_code
_entity_poly.pdbx_strand_id
1 'polypeptide(L)'
;MSVSDYTISKLIITSRVWINPGTDSSKVTIPALPGKTRKTFDLLESLRQWLNQIEVDNPKLAHRLCRLIPAQCPFERQIKLFNRTLLRIPPLCKLNPVYDEVVGLRFRALSYLADECGEDITCYC
;
A
#
# COMPACT_ATOMS: atom_id res chain seq x y z
N MET A 1 -26.64 -43.92 28.48
CA MET A 1 -26.47 -42.78 27.54
C MET A 1 -25.47 -41.80 28.13
N SER A 2 -24.25 -41.78 27.61
CA SER A 2 -23.43 -40.58 27.46
C SER A 2 -22.41 -40.90 26.38
N VAL A 3 -22.56 -40.20 25.26
CA VAL A 3 -21.90 -40.42 23.98
C VAL A 3 -20.76 -39.40 23.94
N SER A 4 -19.64 -39.67 24.63
CA SER A 4 -18.57 -38.66 24.76
C SER A 4 -17.13 -39.17 24.62
N ASP A 5 -16.89 -40.47 24.47
CA ASP A 5 -15.53 -41.03 24.58
C ASP A 5 -14.93 -41.54 23.25
N TYR A 6 -15.58 -41.40 22.10
CA TYR A 6 -15.06 -41.94 20.83
C TYR A 6 -14.46 -40.92 19.85
N THR A 7 -14.47 -39.62 20.16
CA THR A 7 -13.97 -38.58 19.23
C THR A 7 -12.51 -38.16 19.44
N ILE A 8 -11.82 -38.61 20.49
CA ILE A 8 -10.42 -38.20 20.73
C ILE A 8 -9.39 -39.10 20.01
N SER A 9 -9.76 -40.32 19.63
CA SER A 9 -8.82 -41.27 19.02
C SER A 9 -8.52 -41.03 17.52
N LYS A 10 -8.94 -39.90 16.94
CA LYS A 10 -8.62 -39.53 15.55
C LYS A 10 -7.77 -38.26 15.40
N LEU A 11 -7.17 -37.77 16.48
CA LEU A 11 -6.26 -36.62 16.47
C LEU A 11 -4.85 -36.96 16.95
N ILE A 12 -4.33 -38.13 16.59
CA ILE A 12 -2.93 -38.50 16.89
C ILE A 12 -2.27 -39.13 15.68
N ILE A 13 -2.16 -38.39 14.56
CA ILE A 13 -1.23 -38.76 13.46
C ILE A 13 -0.38 -37.58 12.93
N THR A 14 -0.60 -36.32 13.32
CA THR A 14 0.18 -35.19 12.74
C THR A 14 1.09 -34.43 13.70
N SER A 15 1.57 -35.06 14.77
CA SER A 15 2.62 -34.46 15.60
C SER A 15 3.79 -35.43 15.76
N ARG A 16 4.86 -35.21 15.00
CA ARG A 16 6.17 -35.81 15.28
C ARG A 16 6.84 -35.04 16.42
N VAL A 17 6.20 -35.08 17.58
CA VAL A 17 6.71 -34.52 18.84
C VAL A 17 7.30 -35.68 19.63
N TRP A 18 8.58 -35.58 19.96
CA TRP A 18 9.19 -36.42 20.98
C TRP A 18 8.71 -35.90 22.35
N ILE A 19 7.81 -36.65 22.99
CA ILE A 19 7.38 -36.36 24.36
C ILE A 19 8.23 -37.25 25.27
N ASN A 20 9.19 -36.66 25.97
CA ASN A 20 9.84 -37.29 27.11
C ASN A 20 8.99 -36.98 28.36
N PRO A 21 8.48 -37.98 29.08
CA PRO A 21 7.78 -37.73 30.34
C PRO A 21 8.82 -37.58 31.46
N GLY A 22 8.87 -36.41 32.09
CA GLY A 22 9.57 -36.25 33.35
C GLY A 22 10.04 -34.83 33.68
N THR A 23 9.53 -34.32 34.82
CA THR A 23 10.09 -33.28 35.70
C THR A 23 9.94 -31.79 35.32
N ASP A 24 8.93 -31.18 35.99
CA ASP A 24 8.89 -29.90 36.71
C ASP A 24 9.32 -28.56 36.08
N SER A 25 8.32 -27.66 36.06
CA SER A 25 8.37 -26.22 36.33
C SER A 25 9.51 -25.41 35.70
N SER A 26 9.26 -24.80 34.54
CA SER A 26 9.78 -23.46 34.18
C SER A 26 9.04 -22.88 32.97
N LYS A 27 8.78 -21.56 33.04
CA LYS A 27 8.17 -20.71 32.02
C LYS A 27 8.72 -21.00 30.61
N VAL A 28 7.91 -21.51 29.69
CA VAL A 28 8.30 -21.63 28.27
C VAL A 28 7.90 -20.35 27.54
N THR A 29 8.83 -19.39 27.57
CA THR A 29 8.94 -18.33 26.55
C THR A 29 9.04 -19.02 25.20
N ILE A 30 8.04 -18.86 24.32
CA ILE A 30 8.09 -19.41 22.96
C ILE A 30 9.06 -18.54 22.15
N PRO A 31 10.22 -19.06 21.69
CA PRO A 31 11.05 -18.31 20.76
C PRO A 31 10.33 -18.30 19.40
N ALA A 32 9.96 -17.12 18.94
CA ALA A 32 9.42 -16.91 17.60
C ALA A 32 10.40 -17.46 16.57
N LEU A 33 9.93 -18.41 15.77
CA LEU A 33 10.70 -19.00 14.67
C LEU A 33 10.96 -17.92 13.61
N PRO A 34 12.21 -17.69 13.15
CA PRO A 34 12.48 -16.77 12.08
C PRO A 34 11.93 -17.38 10.78
N GLY A 35 10.68 -17.05 10.47
CA GLY A 35 10.12 -17.26 9.15
C GLY A 35 11.06 -16.58 8.15
N LYS A 36 11.74 -17.39 7.34
CA LYS A 36 12.62 -16.92 6.27
C LYS A 36 11.74 -16.17 5.26
N THR A 37 11.55 -14.87 5.50
CA THR A 37 10.92 -13.96 4.56
C THR A 37 11.72 -14.08 3.27
N ARG A 38 11.11 -14.65 2.22
CA ARG A 38 11.65 -14.50 0.87
C ARG A 38 11.73 -12.99 0.66
N LYS A 39 12.95 -12.44 0.63
CA LYS A 39 13.17 -11.05 0.22
C LYS A 39 12.80 -11.01 -1.26
N THR A 40 11.51 -10.78 -1.55
CA THR A 40 11.10 -10.33 -2.87
C THR A 40 11.77 -8.97 -3.03
N PHE A 41 12.69 -8.87 -3.99
CA PHE A 41 13.19 -7.58 -4.41
C PHE A 41 12.01 -6.87 -5.08
N ASP A 42 11.25 -6.13 -4.29
CA ASP A 42 10.17 -5.29 -4.80
C ASP A 42 10.81 -4.08 -5.47
N LEU A 43 11.14 -4.22 -6.75
CA LEU A 43 11.64 -3.11 -7.58
C LEU A 43 10.71 -1.89 -7.51
N LEU A 44 9.42 -2.12 -7.32
CA LEU A 44 8.41 -1.08 -7.10
C LEU A 44 8.67 -0.30 -5.81
N GLU A 45 9.17 -0.94 -4.76
CA GLU A 45 9.46 -0.28 -3.50
C GLU A 45 10.65 0.68 -3.62
N SER A 46 11.70 0.27 -4.33
CA SER A 46 12.81 1.18 -4.66
C SER A 46 12.35 2.36 -5.52
N LEU A 47 11.45 2.13 -6.48
CA LEU A 47 10.86 3.19 -7.29
C LEU A 47 10.03 4.17 -6.44
N ARG A 48 9.21 3.65 -5.53
CA ARG A 48 8.43 4.49 -4.59
C ARG A 48 9.34 5.36 -3.73
N GLN A 49 10.38 4.76 -3.15
CA GLN A 49 11.38 5.50 -2.37
C GLN A 49 12.06 6.57 -3.21
N TRP A 50 12.42 6.26 -4.45
CA TRP A 50 12.99 7.23 -5.37
C TRP A 50 12.02 8.39 -5.65
N LEU A 51 10.75 8.14 -5.98
CA LEU A 51 9.75 9.21 -6.15
C LEU A 51 9.59 10.06 -4.88
N ASN A 52 9.61 9.42 -3.71
CA ASN A 52 9.50 10.12 -2.44
C ASN A 52 10.74 10.96 -2.10
N GLN A 53 11.91 10.63 -2.64
CA GLN A 53 13.15 11.39 -2.46
C GLN A 53 13.32 12.54 -3.46
N ILE A 54 12.46 12.66 -4.48
CA ILE A 54 12.51 13.81 -5.39
C ILE A 54 12.12 15.07 -4.62
N GLU A 55 13.12 15.89 -4.33
CA GLU A 55 12.95 17.25 -3.83
C GLU A 55 12.61 18.19 -5.00
N VAL A 56 11.70 19.13 -4.75
CA VAL A 56 11.29 20.13 -5.75
C VAL A 56 11.90 21.45 -5.32
N ASP A 57 13.02 21.81 -5.93
CA ASP A 57 13.83 23.00 -5.62
C ASP A 57 13.84 24.03 -6.76
N ASN A 58 13.19 23.71 -7.88
CA ASN A 58 13.24 24.48 -9.10
C ASN A 58 11.83 24.79 -9.63
N PRO A 59 11.47 26.07 -9.83
CA PRO A 59 10.13 26.45 -10.28
C PRO A 59 9.78 25.85 -11.65
N LYS A 60 10.77 25.72 -12.55
CA LYS A 60 10.55 25.11 -13.87
C LYS A 60 10.20 23.62 -13.77
N LEU A 61 10.81 22.90 -12.82
CA LEU A 61 10.45 21.50 -12.56
C LEU A 61 9.09 21.41 -11.90
N ALA A 62 8.80 22.28 -10.92
CA ALA A 62 7.51 22.32 -10.24
C ALA A 62 6.36 22.52 -11.24
N HIS A 63 6.46 23.51 -12.14
CA HIS A 63 5.46 23.71 -13.20
C HIS A 63 5.33 22.52 -14.14
N ARG A 64 6.43 21.84 -14.49
CA ARG A 64 6.38 20.64 -15.33
C ARG A 64 5.65 19.51 -14.64
N LEU A 65 5.95 19.25 -13.36
CA LEU A 65 5.26 18.25 -12.55
C LEU A 65 3.76 18.57 -12.45
N CYS A 66 3.43 19.84 -12.20
CA CYS A 66 2.05 20.31 -12.12
C CYS A 66 1.29 20.23 -13.46
N ARG A 67 1.98 20.21 -14.61
CA ARG A 67 1.35 19.99 -15.93
C ARG A 67 1.28 18.51 -16.31
N LEU A 68 2.28 17.72 -15.93
CA LEU A 68 2.39 16.30 -16.28
C LEU A 68 1.44 15.43 -15.48
N ILE A 69 1.30 15.68 -14.18
CA ILE A 69 0.48 14.87 -13.28
C ILE A 69 -0.88 15.55 -13.15
N PRO A 70 -1.99 14.99 -13.62
CA PRO A 70 -3.30 15.67 -13.52
C PRO A 70 -3.80 15.76 -12.07
N ALA A 71 -4.58 16.80 -11.76
CA ALA A 71 -5.26 16.94 -10.47
C ALA A 71 -6.41 15.93 -10.30
N GLN A 72 -7.01 15.51 -11.41
CA GLN A 72 -8.05 14.49 -11.44
C GLN A 72 -7.47 13.13 -11.81
N CYS A 73 -8.03 12.09 -11.21
CA CYS A 73 -7.63 10.73 -11.49
C CYS A 73 -8.02 10.33 -12.92
N PRO A 74 -7.07 9.89 -13.77
CA PRO A 74 -7.35 9.63 -15.19
C PRO A 74 -8.33 8.48 -15.41
N PHE A 75 -8.55 7.64 -14.40
CA PHE A 75 -9.48 6.51 -14.46
C PHE A 75 -10.91 6.89 -14.08
N GLU A 76 -11.11 7.95 -13.30
CA GLU A 76 -12.47 8.42 -13.01
C GLU A 76 -13.01 9.18 -14.23
N ARG A 77 -13.99 8.59 -14.91
CA ARG A 77 -14.61 9.20 -16.10
C ARG A 77 -16.11 8.93 -16.11
N GLN A 78 -16.86 9.91 -16.61
CA GLN A 78 -18.29 9.77 -16.86
C GLN A 78 -18.56 9.73 -18.36
N ILE A 79 -19.26 8.70 -18.82
CA ILE A 79 -19.70 8.58 -20.20
C ILE A 79 -21.14 9.09 -20.28
N LYS A 80 -21.33 10.23 -20.95
CA LYS A 80 -22.64 10.88 -21.11
C LYS A 80 -23.10 10.78 -22.57
N LEU A 81 -24.36 10.47 -22.78
CA LEU A 81 -25.03 10.50 -24.09
C LEU A 81 -26.37 11.23 -23.94
N PHE A 82 -26.65 12.16 -24.85
CA PHE A 82 -27.89 12.97 -24.85
C PHE A 82 -28.24 13.57 -23.48
N ASN A 83 -27.25 14.16 -22.81
CA ASN A 83 -27.39 14.77 -21.49
C ASN A 83 -27.72 13.81 -20.32
N ARG A 84 -27.61 12.49 -20.52
CA ARG A 84 -27.75 11.48 -19.46
C ARG A 84 -26.44 10.72 -19.28
N THR A 85 -26.02 10.54 -18.02
CA THR A 85 -24.85 9.71 -17.69
C THR A 85 -25.22 8.24 -17.86
N LEU A 86 -24.59 7.55 -18.80
CA LEU A 86 -24.80 6.11 -19.00
C LEU A 86 -24.00 5.29 -17.99
N LEU A 87 -22.72 5.63 -17.84
CA LEU A 87 -21.77 4.90 -17.01
C LEU A 87 -20.82 5.88 -16.33
N ARG A 88 -20.55 5.64 -15.05
CA ARG A 88 -19.52 6.34 -14.27
C ARG A 88 -18.48 5.33 -13.82
N ILE A 89 -17.26 5.48 -14.30
CA ILE A 89 -16.11 4.70 -13.82
C ILE A 89 -15.65 5.34 -12.51
N PRO A 90 -15.62 4.61 -11.39
CA PRO A 90 -15.18 5.15 -10.12
C PRO A 90 -13.67 5.46 -10.12
N PRO A 91 -13.18 6.26 -9.17
CA PRO A 91 -11.75 6.47 -8.99
C PRO A 91 -11.07 5.16 -8.56
N LEU A 92 -10.37 4.51 -9.50
CA LEU A 92 -9.60 3.28 -9.27
C LEU A 92 -8.13 3.56 -8.94
N CYS A 93 -7.84 4.73 -8.40
CA CYS A 93 -6.50 5.28 -8.34
C CYS A 93 -5.54 4.50 -7.43
N LYS A 94 -6.08 3.77 -6.44
CA LYS A 94 -5.31 2.85 -5.58
C LYS A 94 -4.89 1.53 -6.25
N LEU A 95 -5.34 1.23 -7.47
CA LEU A 95 -4.91 0.02 -8.19
C LEU A 95 -3.45 0.12 -8.63
N ASN A 96 -2.96 1.34 -8.91
CA ASN A 96 -1.57 1.54 -9.28
C ASN A 96 -0.69 1.60 -8.02
N PRO A 97 0.31 0.70 -7.88
CA PRO A 97 1.15 0.64 -6.70
C PRO A 97 1.94 1.93 -6.42
N VAL A 98 2.10 2.85 -7.37
CA VAL A 98 2.92 4.07 -7.22
C VAL A 98 2.07 5.36 -7.26
N TYR A 99 0.74 5.24 -7.15
CA TYR A 99 -0.15 6.39 -7.31
C TYR A 99 0.03 7.45 -6.23
N ASP A 100 0.09 7.01 -4.97
CA ASP A 100 0.14 7.91 -3.81
C ASP A 100 1.44 8.75 -3.82
N GLU A 101 2.55 8.16 -4.27
CA GLU A 101 3.84 8.83 -4.40
C GLU A 101 3.82 9.88 -5.53
N VAL A 102 3.17 9.58 -6.66
CA VAL A 102 3.02 10.54 -7.78
C VAL A 102 2.14 11.73 -7.37
N VAL A 103 1.02 11.46 -6.70
CA VAL A 103 0.15 12.54 -6.17
C VAL A 103 0.87 13.34 -5.10
N GLY A 104 1.63 12.69 -4.22
CA GLY A 104 2.48 13.34 -3.23
C GLY A 104 3.54 14.24 -3.87
N LEU A 105 4.17 13.80 -4.96
CA LEU A 105 5.11 14.61 -5.74
C LEU A 105 4.44 15.86 -6.33
N ARG A 106 3.23 15.72 -6.89
CA ARG A 106 2.45 16.87 -7.36
C ARG A 106 2.14 17.84 -6.23
N PHE A 107 1.70 17.34 -5.07
CA PHE A 107 1.40 18.18 -3.91
C PHE A 107 2.63 18.99 -3.48
N ARG A 108 3.79 18.35 -3.35
CA ARG A 108 5.06 19.04 -3.03
C ARG A 108 5.41 20.11 -4.05
N ALA A 109 5.20 19.85 -5.34
CA ALA A 109 5.43 20.83 -6.39
C ALA A 109 4.48 22.04 -6.30
N LEU A 110 3.20 21.82 -5.97
CA LEU A 110 2.24 22.90 -5.75
C LEU A 110 2.59 23.72 -4.50
N SER A 111 2.92 23.06 -3.39
CA SER A 111 3.36 23.73 -2.15
C SER A 111 4.61 24.56 -2.38
N TYR A 112 5.60 24.06 -3.12
CA TYR A 112 6.80 24.83 -3.46
C TYR A 112 6.48 26.10 -4.26
N LEU A 113 5.58 26.02 -5.25
CA LEU A 113 5.18 27.19 -6.04
C LEU A 113 4.38 28.20 -5.21
N ALA A 114 3.52 27.73 -4.31
CA ALA A 114 2.68 28.60 -3.48
C ALA A 114 3.43 29.23 -2.30
N ASP A 115 4.17 28.40 -1.55
CA ASP A 115 4.79 28.79 -0.27
C ASP A 115 6.18 29.39 -0.45
N GLU A 116 7.02 28.81 -1.32
CA GLU A 116 8.40 29.30 -1.52
C GLU A 116 8.51 30.34 -2.64
N CYS A 117 7.84 30.11 -3.79
CA CYS A 117 7.88 31.06 -4.91
C CYS A 117 6.85 32.18 -4.79
N GLY A 118 5.76 31.98 -4.04
CA GLY A 118 4.68 32.96 -3.89
C GLY A 118 3.85 33.17 -5.16
N GLU A 119 3.77 32.16 -6.04
CA GLU A 119 3.04 32.26 -7.31
C GLU A 119 1.57 31.84 -7.18
N ASP A 120 0.71 32.37 -8.06
CA ASP A 120 -0.68 31.96 -8.13
C ASP A 120 -0.82 30.58 -8.82
N ILE A 121 -1.12 29.57 -8.02
CA ILE A 121 -1.28 28.17 -8.45
C ILE A 121 -2.70 27.81 -8.89
N THR A 122 -3.66 28.74 -8.91
CA THR A 122 -5.06 28.47 -9.29
C THR A 122 -5.20 27.83 -10.68
N CYS A 123 -4.27 28.12 -11.59
CA CYS A 123 -4.23 27.53 -12.93
C CYS A 123 -3.97 26.00 -12.94
N TYR A 124 -3.58 25.42 -11.82
CA TYR A 124 -3.30 23.99 -11.66
C TYR A 124 -4.37 23.25 -10.85
N CYS A 125 -5.39 23.92 -10.32
CA CYS A 125 -6.43 23.33 -9.48
C CYS A 125 -7.69 22.91 -10.25
#